data_AF-A0A7K0AA09-F1
#
_entry.id   AF-A0A7K0AA09-F1
#
_cell.length_a   1.000
_cell.length_b   1.000
_cell.length_c   1.000
_cell.angle_alpha   90.00
_cell.angle_beta   90.00
_cell.angle_gamma   90.00
#
_symmetry.space_group_name_H-M   'P 1'
#
loop_
_entity.id
_entity.type
_entity.pdbx_description
1 polymer ?
#
loop_
_entity_poly.entity_id
_entity_poly.type
_entity_poly.pdbx_seq_one_letter_code
_entity_poly.pdbx_strand_id
1 'polypeptide(L)'
;ASALGDMDHTISPNSVRKLLTKLGFSRQSNRKTDEGSKHPDRDAQFEHINTKIIAAQASGQPVISVDTKKKELIGDFKNGGTDYRPKGDPRRVKVHDFADKELGKVAPYGVYDVAANEGWVSVGITADTGEFAVASIRTWLERMGRQRYPDARKLTITADCGGSNGARVRLWKLELQKLADETGLA
;
A
#
# COMPACT_ATOMS: atom_id res chain seq x y z
N ALA A 1 17.00 -31.04 -11.53
CA ALA A 1 18.37 -31.58 -11.48
C ALA A 1 18.53 -32.44 -10.24
N SER A 2 18.35 -31.89 -9.03
CA SER A 2 18.38 -32.69 -7.78
C SER A 2 17.47 -33.92 -7.83
N ALA A 3 16.17 -33.76 -8.09
CA ALA A 3 15.24 -34.87 -8.16
C ALA A 3 15.56 -35.96 -9.22
N LEU A 4 16.33 -35.62 -10.27
CA LEU A 4 16.82 -36.62 -11.25
C LEU A 4 18.13 -37.26 -10.77
N GLY A 5 18.98 -36.50 -10.08
CA GLY A 5 20.17 -37.01 -9.41
C GLY A 5 19.84 -37.96 -8.26
N ASP A 6 18.73 -37.73 -7.54
CA ASP A 6 18.20 -38.63 -6.51
C ASP A 6 17.68 -39.96 -7.10
N MET A 7 17.50 -40.01 -8.42
CA MET A 7 17.16 -41.22 -9.21
C MET A 7 18.39 -41.76 -9.97
N ASP A 8 19.60 -41.43 -9.51
CA ASP A 8 20.90 -41.82 -10.10
C ASP A 8 21.16 -41.31 -11.54
N HIS A 9 20.43 -40.29 -12.02
CA HIS A 9 20.72 -39.69 -13.32
C HIS A 9 21.79 -38.59 -13.23
N THR A 10 22.88 -38.76 -13.97
CA THR A 10 23.92 -37.72 -14.12
C THR A 10 23.48 -36.67 -15.15
N ILE A 11 22.95 -35.53 -14.71
CA ILE A 11 22.46 -34.47 -15.61
C ILE A 11 22.72 -33.05 -15.08
N SER A 12 23.13 -32.15 -15.98
CA SER A 12 23.35 -30.73 -15.64
C SER A 12 22.05 -29.91 -15.57
N PRO A 13 21.99 -28.84 -14.76
CA PRO A 13 20.87 -27.90 -14.76
C PRO A 13 20.54 -27.29 -16.13
N ASN A 14 21.56 -27.09 -16.98
CA ASN A 14 21.39 -26.56 -18.34
C ASN A 14 20.67 -27.57 -19.25
N SER A 15 21.01 -28.85 -19.14
CA SER A 15 20.32 -29.92 -19.87
C SER A 15 18.87 -30.06 -19.41
N VAL A 16 18.62 -30.02 -18.09
CA VAL A 16 17.26 -30.04 -17.52
C VAL A 16 16.43 -28.87 -18.05
N ARG A 17 16.99 -27.65 -18.12
CA ARG A 17 16.28 -26.49 -18.67
C ARG A 17 15.81 -26.72 -20.11
N LYS A 18 16.69 -27.25 -20.97
CA LYS A 18 16.36 -27.56 -22.37
C LYS A 18 15.27 -28.64 -22.47
N LEU A 19 15.34 -29.68 -21.64
CA LEU A 19 14.35 -30.74 -21.60
C LEU A 19 12.98 -30.24 -21.14
N LEU A 20 12.93 -29.40 -20.10
CA LEU A 20 11.70 -28.75 -19.66
C LEU A 20 11.04 -27.95 -20.78
N THR A 21 11.82 -27.15 -21.54
CA THR A 21 11.30 -26.44 -22.71
C THR A 21 10.77 -27.38 -23.79
N LYS A 22 11.47 -28.50 -24.08
CA LYS A 22 10.99 -29.51 -25.04
C LYS A 22 9.71 -30.20 -24.59
N LEU A 23 9.52 -30.37 -23.28
CA LEU A 23 8.30 -30.92 -22.67
C LEU A 23 7.16 -29.89 -22.56
N GLY A 24 7.33 -28.68 -23.12
CA GLY A 24 6.32 -27.62 -23.11
C GLY A 24 6.31 -26.76 -21.85
N PHE A 25 7.25 -26.95 -20.92
CA PHE A 25 7.37 -26.13 -19.72
C PHE A 25 8.12 -24.83 -20.02
N SER A 26 7.68 -23.74 -19.40
CA SER A 26 8.33 -22.43 -19.46
C SER A 26 8.40 -21.82 -18.07
N ARG A 27 9.26 -20.80 -17.90
CA ARG A 27 9.32 -20.05 -16.65
C ARG A 27 8.05 -19.19 -16.54
N GLN A 28 7.17 -19.57 -15.62
CA GLN A 28 6.00 -18.76 -15.28
C GLN A 28 6.34 -17.86 -14.09
N SER A 29 5.95 -16.59 -14.18
CA SER A 29 5.91 -15.70 -13.01
C SER A 29 4.56 -15.84 -12.34
N ASN A 30 4.52 -15.86 -11.01
CA ASN A 30 3.26 -15.84 -10.28
C ASN A 30 2.43 -14.62 -10.72
N ARG A 31 1.23 -14.87 -11.23
CA ARG A 31 0.27 -13.83 -11.61
C ARG A 31 -0.86 -13.85 -10.59
N LYS A 32 -1.19 -12.70 -10.01
CA LYS A 32 -2.36 -12.58 -9.14
C LYS A 32 -3.61 -12.52 -10.02
N THR A 33 -4.14 -13.68 -10.43
CA THR A 33 -5.38 -13.81 -11.22
C THR A 33 -6.53 -14.38 -10.44
N ASP A 34 -6.24 -15.01 -9.30
CA ASP A 34 -7.25 -15.57 -8.42
C ASP A 34 -7.79 -14.43 -7.55
N GLU A 35 -8.73 -13.67 -8.11
CA GLU A 35 -9.63 -12.87 -7.28
C GLU A 35 -10.47 -13.85 -6.45
N GLY A 36 -10.80 -13.50 -5.20
CA GLY A 36 -11.71 -14.29 -4.38
C GLY A 36 -13.05 -14.55 -5.09
N SER A 37 -13.93 -15.35 -4.49
CA SER A 37 -15.26 -15.62 -5.04
C SER A 37 -15.90 -14.33 -5.57
N LYS A 38 -16.32 -14.34 -6.85
CA LYS A 38 -17.11 -13.25 -7.46
C LYS A 38 -18.37 -13.06 -6.60
N HIS A 39 -18.28 -12.19 -5.60
CA HIS A 39 -19.40 -11.92 -4.72
C HIS A 39 -20.41 -11.10 -5.53
N PRO A 40 -21.67 -11.56 -5.65
CA PRO A 40 -22.67 -10.89 -6.50
C PRO A 40 -22.85 -9.42 -6.11
N ASP A 41 -22.71 -9.10 -4.83
CA ASP A 41 -22.88 -7.73 -4.32
C ASP A 41 -21.63 -6.85 -4.38
N ARG A 42 -20.50 -7.33 -4.94
CA ARG A 42 -19.26 -6.55 -4.98
C ARG A 42 -19.46 -5.25 -5.75
N ASP A 43 -20.12 -5.31 -6.89
CA ASP A 43 -20.39 -4.14 -7.75
C ASP A 43 -21.33 -3.14 -7.05
N ALA A 44 -22.39 -3.64 -6.43
CA ALA A 44 -23.35 -2.82 -5.68
C ALA A 44 -22.68 -2.00 -4.56
N GLN A 45 -21.65 -2.54 -3.90
CA GLN A 45 -20.88 -1.80 -2.90
C GLN A 45 -20.09 -0.65 -3.53
N PHE A 46 -19.42 -0.89 -4.65
CA PHE A 46 -18.67 0.15 -5.34
C PHE A 46 -19.58 1.24 -5.91
N GLU A 47 -20.74 0.86 -6.48
CA GLU A 47 -21.74 1.82 -6.94
C GLU A 47 -22.29 2.68 -5.79
N HIS A 48 -22.52 2.08 -4.62
CA HIS A 48 -22.93 2.83 -3.44
C HIS A 48 -21.86 3.84 -3.00
N ILE A 49 -20.60 3.40 -2.90
CA ILE A 49 -19.47 4.27 -2.53
C ILE A 49 -19.32 5.39 -3.56
N ASN A 50 -19.36 5.07 -4.86
CA ASN A 50 -19.24 6.04 -5.94
C ASN A 50 -20.35 7.10 -5.88
N THR A 51 -21.59 6.68 -5.63
CA THR A 51 -22.73 7.60 -5.44
C THR A 51 -22.47 8.59 -4.29
N LYS A 52 -21.91 8.13 -3.17
CA LYS A 52 -21.56 8.99 -2.03
C LYS A 52 -20.42 9.95 -2.35
N ILE A 53 -19.40 9.48 -3.08
CA ILE A 53 -18.28 10.31 -3.54
C ILE A 53 -18.77 11.43 -4.44
N ILE A 54 -19.57 11.10 -5.47
CA ILE A 54 -20.12 12.09 -6.42
C ILE A 54 -20.94 13.15 -5.67
N ALA A 55 -21.78 12.75 -4.73
CA ALA A 55 -22.58 13.70 -3.94
C ALA A 55 -21.71 14.61 -3.04
N ALA A 56 -20.65 14.07 -2.44
CA ALA A 56 -19.70 14.86 -1.65
C ALA A 56 -18.94 15.87 -2.51
N GLN A 57 -18.43 15.45 -3.67
CA GLN A 57 -17.74 16.34 -4.60
C GLN A 57 -18.67 17.43 -5.15
N ALA A 58 -19.90 17.08 -5.52
CA ALA A 58 -20.90 18.04 -5.99
C ALA A 58 -21.28 19.09 -4.93
N SER A 59 -21.11 18.77 -3.64
CA SER A 59 -21.31 19.70 -2.52
C SER A 59 -20.02 20.41 -2.06
N GLY A 60 -18.94 20.33 -2.85
CA GLY A 60 -17.64 20.95 -2.55
C GLY A 60 -16.94 20.35 -1.33
N GLN A 61 -17.36 19.17 -0.88
CA GLN A 61 -16.79 18.51 0.29
C GLN A 61 -15.60 17.63 -0.11
N PRO A 62 -14.54 17.58 0.72
CA PRO A 62 -13.38 16.75 0.45
C PRO A 62 -13.73 15.26 0.45
N VAL A 63 -13.12 14.54 -0.51
CA VAL A 63 -13.14 13.08 -0.59
C VAL A 63 -11.70 12.59 -0.66
N ILE A 64 -11.32 11.76 0.30
CA ILE A 64 -9.98 11.15 0.35
C ILE A 64 -10.04 9.63 0.31
N SER A 65 -9.02 9.03 -0.28
CA SER A 65 -8.72 7.61 -0.17
C SER A 65 -7.45 7.41 0.66
N VAL A 66 -7.48 6.48 1.62
CA VAL A 66 -6.39 6.28 2.58
C VAL A 66 -5.93 4.85 2.63
N ASP A 67 -4.62 4.64 2.80
CA ASP A 67 -4.02 3.30 2.84
C ASP A 67 -2.65 3.32 3.53
N THR A 68 -2.32 2.26 4.28
CA THR A 68 -0.95 2.01 4.70
C THR A 68 -0.27 1.12 3.69
N LYS A 69 0.79 1.63 3.06
CA LYS A 69 1.61 0.84 2.14
C LYS A 69 2.60 -0.05 2.89
N LYS A 70 3.21 -0.96 2.14
CA LYS A 70 4.19 -1.93 2.65
C LYS A 70 5.26 -1.21 3.47
N LYS A 71 5.56 -1.77 4.66
CA LYS A 71 6.65 -1.27 5.51
C LYS A 71 8.00 -1.54 4.86
N GLU A 72 8.84 -0.52 4.80
CA GLU A 72 10.14 -0.60 4.15
C GLU A 72 11.28 -0.54 5.18
N LEU A 73 12.33 -1.34 4.96
CA LEU A 73 13.52 -1.32 5.81
C LEU A 73 14.33 -0.05 5.52
N ILE A 74 14.76 0.65 6.57
CA ILE A 74 15.65 1.81 6.40
C ILE A 74 17.10 1.33 6.33
N GLY A 75 17.76 1.60 5.21
CA GLY A 75 19.18 1.31 5.01
C GLY A 75 19.50 0.87 3.59
N ASP A 76 20.74 0.46 3.35
CA ASP A 76 21.20 -0.04 2.05
C ASP A 76 20.72 -1.49 1.81
N PHE A 77 19.41 -1.67 1.64
CA PHE A 77 18.80 -2.95 1.28
C PHE A 77 18.58 -3.06 -0.23
N LYS A 78 18.51 -4.30 -0.71
CA LYS A 78 18.31 -4.56 -2.14
C LYS A 78 16.85 -4.24 -2.52
N ASN A 79 16.67 -3.22 -3.36
CA ASN A 79 15.41 -2.93 -4.02
C ASN A 79 15.46 -3.42 -5.49
N GLY A 80 14.32 -3.78 -6.07
CA GLY A 80 14.23 -4.27 -7.45
C GLY A 80 14.33 -3.18 -8.53
N GLY A 81 14.37 -1.90 -8.13
CA GLY A 81 14.50 -0.77 -9.03
C GLY A 81 15.94 -0.53 -9.48
N THR A 82 16.08 0.22 -10.57
CA THR A 82 17.38 0.65 -11.13
C THR A 82 17.39 2.16 -11.31
N ASP A 83 18.56 2.76 -11.22
CA ASP A 83 18.77 4.20 -11.43
C ASP A 83 20.02 4.42 -12.29
N TYR A 84 20.12 5.56 -12.97
CA TYR A 84 21.27 5.90 -13.80
C TYR A 84 22.51 6.16 -12.93
N ARG A 85 23.59 5.40 -13.19
CA ARG A 85 24.88 5.51 -12.48
C ARG A 85 26.04 5.31 -13.45
N PRO A 86 27.24 5.81 -13.13
CA PRO A 86 28.44 5.50 -13.91
C PRO A 86 28.67 4.00 -14.09
N LYS A 87 29.19 3.62 -15.25
CA LYS A 87 29.48 2.22 -15.59
C LYS A 87 30.44 1.62 -14.57
N GLY A 88 30.06 0.47 -13.98
CA GLY A 88 30.89 -0.25 -13.01
C GLY A 88 30.75 0.24 -11.56
N ASP A 89 29.88 1.21 -11.29
CA ASP A 89 29.63 1.75 -9.95
C ASP A 89 28.18 1.45 -9.47
N PRO A 90 27.84 0.17 -9.23
CA PRO A 90 26.55 -0.18 -8.65
C PRO A 90 26.50 0.28 -7.19
N ARG A 91 25.31 0.67 -6.73
CA ARG A 91 25.09 0.89 -5.30
C ARG A 91 25.33 -0.43 -4.56
N ARG A 92 26.25 -0.41 -3.59
CA ARG A 92 26.49 -1.54 -2.71
C ARG A 92 25.35 -1.63 -1.70
N VAL A 93 24.80 -2.84 -1.55
CA VAL A 93 23.68 -3.13 -0.63
C VAL A 93 24.04 -4.30 0.26
N LYS A 94 23.38 -4.41 1.41
CA LYS A 94 23.53 -5.51 2.37
C LYS A 94 23.17 -6.84 1.70
N VAL A 95 23.90 -7.90 2.07
CA VAL A 95 23.65 -9.28 1.59
C VAL A 95 22.38 -9.87 2.23
N HIS A 96 22.04 -9.40 3.44
CA HIS A 96 20.91 -9.88 4.21
C HIS A 96 19.91 -8.77 4.50
N ASP A 97 18.62 -9.12 4.48
CA ASP A 97 17.49 -8.20 4.72
C ASP A 97 17.06 -8.15 6.19
N PHE A 98 18.01 -8.30 7.13
CA PHE A 98 17.70 -8.12 8.55
C PHE A 98 17.50 -6.63 8.85
N ALA A 99 16.39 -6.31 9.51
CA ALA A 99 16.12 -4.95 9.95
C ALA A 99 17.29 -4.46 10.81
N ASP A 100 17.75 -3.25 10.49
CA ASP A 100 18.74 -2.58 11.31
C ASP A 100 18.12 -2.29 12.68
N LYS A 101 18.84 -2.58 13.78
CA LYS A 101 18.27 -2.45 15.13
C LYS A 101 18.04 -0.99 15.52
N GLU A 102 18.84 -0.07 14.96
CA GLU A 102 18.72 1.35 15.24
C GLU A 102 17.75 2.04 14.28
N LEU A 103 17.86 1.74 12.97
CA LEU A 103 17.02 2.40 11.96
C LEU A 103 15.64 1.75 11.77
N GLY A 104 15.53 0.43 11.94
CA GLY A 104 14.27 -0.29 11.87
C GLY A 104 13.58 -0.24 10.51
N LYS A 105 12.28 0.10 10.54
CA LYS A 105 11.38 0.14 9.37
C LYS A 105 10.51 1.39 9.41
N VAL A 106 10.08 1.84 8.24
CA VAL A 106 9.05 2.88 8.12
C VAL A 106 7.72 2.29 7.66
N ALA A 107 6.64 2.92 8.08
CA ALA A 107 5.28 2.68 7.58
C ALA A 107 4.81 3.93 6.81
N PRO A 108 4.79 3.90 5.47
CA PRO A 108 4.20 4.97 4.67
C PRO A 108 2.67 4.88 4.70
N TYR A 109 2.02 5.97 5.12
CA TYR A 109 0.58 6.12 5.11
C TYR A 109 0.18 7.19 4.09
N GLY A 110 -0.57 6.78 3.07
CA GLY A 110 -1.02 7.64 1.98
C GLY A 110 -2.40 8.22 2.24
N VAL A 111 -2.57 9.49 1.89
CA VAL A 111 -3.86 10.17 1.77
C VAL A 111 -3.94 10.73 0.35
N TYR A 112 -4.87 10.22 -0.45
CA TYR A 112 -5.10 10.66 -1.82
C TYR A 112 -6.39 11.47 -1.90
N ASP A 113 -6.27 12.75 -2.24
CA ASP A 113 -7.39 13.65 -2.50
C ASP A 113 -7.94 13.36 -3.91
N VAL A 114 -9.15 12.79 -3.94
CA VAL A 114 -9.77 12.30 -5.17
C VAL A 114 -10.19 13.46 -6.08
N ALA A 115 -10.61 14.59 -5.52
CA ALA A 115 -11.05 15.74 -6.31
C ALA A 115 -9.86 16.54 -6.86
N ALA A 116 -8.79 16.66 -6.09
CA ALA A 116 -7.59 17.39 -6.50
C ALA A 116 -6.61 16.56 -7.34
N ASN A 117 -6.75 15.22 -7.36
CA ASN A 117 -5.77 14.31 -7.95
C ASN A 117 -4.36 14.52 -7.38
N GLU A 118 -4.27 14.68 -6.06
CA GLU A 118 -3.02 14.90 -5.33
C GLU A 118 -2.90 13.96 -4.13
N GLY A 119 -1.68 13.57 -3.80
CA GLY A 119 -1.39 12.68 -2.68
C GLY A 119 -0.54 13.35 -1.61
N TRP A 120 -0.81 13.02 -0.36
CA TRP A 120 0.06 13.24 0.79
C TRP A 120 0.56 11.89 1.31
N VAL A 121 1.82 11.82 1.72
CA VAL A 121 2.39 10.63 2.35
C VAL A 121 3.03 11.03 3.68
N SER A 122 2.53 10.46 4.75
CA SER A 122 3.17 10.50 6.06
C SER A 122 4.04 9.27 6.24
N VAL A 123 5.28 9.47 6.68
CA VAL A 123 6.23 8.37 6.92
C VAL A 123 6.38 8.15 8.41
N GLY A 124 5.74 7.10 8.92
CA GLY A 124 5.82 6.72 10.33
C GLY A 124 7.09 5.93 10.60
N ILE A 125 7.82 6.28 11.65
CA ILE A 125 9.02 5.56 12.11
C ILE A 125 8.71 4.51 13.20
N THR A 126 7.42 4.34 13.53
CA THR A 126 6.92 3.44 14.57
C THR A 126 5.85 2.50 14.02
N ALA A 127 5.01 1.93 14.90
CA ALA A 127 3.95 1.01 14.52
C ALA A 127 2.86 1.69 13.67
N ASP A 128 2.32 0.93 12.72
CA ASP A 128 1.13 1.32 11.95
C ASP A 128 -0.11 1.09 12.83
N THR A 129 -0.63 2.17 13.43
CA THR A 129 -1.78 2.17 14.35
C THR A 129 -2.89 3.06 13.82
N GLY A 130 -4.11 2.89 14.36
CA GLY A 130 -5.22 3.79 14.03
C GLY A 130 -4.92 5.27 14.35
N GLU A 131 -4.16 5.53 15.41
CA GLU A 131 -3.66 6.88 15.74
C GLU A 131 -2.75 7.44 14.64
N PHE A 132 -1.81 6.64 14.14
CA PHE A 132 -0.93 7.07 13.06
C PHE A 132 -1.70 7.32 11.74
N ALA A 133 -2.67 6.46 11.43
CA ALA A 133 -3.57 6.62 10.28
C ALA A 133 -4.33 7.96 10.35
N VAL A 134 -4.98 8.24 11.48
CA VAL A 134 -5.74 9.50 11.66
C VAL A 134 -4.82 10.71 11.76
N ALA A 135 -3.65 10.60 12.39
CA ALA A 135 -2.65 11.68 12.40
C ALA A 135 -2.19 12.03 10.98
N SER A 136 -2.10 11.04 10.09
CA SER A 136 -1.78 11.27 8.67
C SER A 136 -2.88 12.03 7.94
N ILE A 137 -4.15 11.71 8.22
CA ILE A 137 -5.31 12.44 7.70
C ILE A 137 -5.34 13.87 8.24
N ARG A 138 -5.11 14.05 9.56
CA ARG A 138 -5.03 15.36 10.21
C ARG A 138 -3.95 16.23 9.56
N THR A 139 -2.77 15.66 9.33
CA THR A 139 -1.65 16.37 8.70
C THR A 139 -2.00 16.78 7.27
N TRP A 140 -2.59 15.88 6.47
CA TRP A 140 -3.08 16.26 5.14
C TRP A 140 -4.11 17.39 5.20
N LEU A 141 -5.06 17.33 6.14
CA LEU A 141 -6.08 18.36 6.31
C LEU A 141 -5.46 19.72 6.65
N GLU A 142 -4.50 19.75 7.57
CA GLU A 142 -3.80 20.99 7.96
C GLU A 142 -2.92 21.57 6.85
N ARG A 143 -2.23 20.71 6.10
CA ARG A 143 -1.21 21.12 5.11
C ARG A 143 -1.79 21.43 3.74
N MET A 144 -2.88 20.75 3.36
CA MET A 144 -3.45 20.82 2.02
C MET A 144 -4.96 21.03 2.05
N GLY A 145 -5.68 20.25 2.87
CA GLY A 145 -7.13 20.18 2.85
C GLY A 145 -7.82 21.50 3.22
N ARG A 146 -7.42 22.18 4.30
CA ARG A 146 -8.08 23.40 4.81
C ARG A 146 -8.00 24.56 3.82
N GLN A 147 -6.87 24.74 3.14
CA GLN A 147 -6.73 25.78 2.13
C GLN A 147 -7.61 25.50 0.90
N ARG A 148 -7.76 24.22 0.54
CA ARG A 148 -8.50 23.79 -0.65
C ARG A 148 -10.01 23.72 -0.43
N TYR A 149 -10.44 23.37 0.78
CA TYR A 149 -11.84 23.23 1.16
C TYR A 149 -12.15 24.09 2.40
N PRO A 150 -12.12 25.42 2.28
CA PRO A 150 -12.30 26.32 3.43
C PRO A 150 -13.67 26.21 4.09
N ASP A 151 -14.70 25.86 3.30
CA ASP A 151 -16.08 25.71 3.75
C ASP A 151 -16.50 24.25 4.02
N ALA A 152 -15.52 23.33 4.11
CA ALA A 152 -15.80 21.93 4.37
C ALA A 152 -16.55 21.75 5.71
N ARG A 153 -17.63 20.99 5.66
CA ARG A 153 -18.43 20.56 6.82
C ARG A 153 -18.39 19.04 7.01
N LYS A 154 -17.91 18.32 6.00
CA LYS A 154 -17.86 16.87 5.98
C LYS A 154 -16.59 16.39 5.29
N LEU A 155 -15.99 15.31 5.80
CA LEU A 155 -14.87 14.64 5.15
C LEU A 155 -15.25 13.20 4.81
N THR A 156 -15.31 12.89 3.51
CA THR A 156 -15.57 11.50 3.08
C THR A 156 -14.26 10.75 2.96
N ILE A 157 -14.11 9.66 3.72
CA ILE A 157 -12.90 8.84 3.76
C ILE A 157 -13.23 7.45 3.21
N THR A 158 -12.51 7.04 2.16
CA THR A 158 -12.53 5.66 1.66
C THR A 158 -11.27 4.93 2.10
N ALA A 159 -11.42 3.73 2.64
CA ALA A 159 -10.33 2.91 3.15
C ALA A 159 -10.58 1.44 2.78
N ASP A 160 -9.49 0.68 2.60
CA ASP A 160 -9.53 -0.76 2.31
C ASP A 160 -9.96 -1.61 3.52
N CYS A 161 -10.10 -0.99 4.70
CA CYS A 161 -10.46 -1.62 5.96
C CYS A 161 -9.44 -2.69 6.41
N GLY A 162 -8.18 -2.52 6.03
CA GLY A 162 -7.05 -3.33 6.45
C GLY A 162 -6.25 -2.72 7.61
N GLY A 163 -5.64 -3.56 8.44
CA GLY A 163 -4.66 -3.12 9.43
C GLY A 163 -5.17 -2.00 10.35
N SER A 164 -4.52 -0.83 10.30
CA SER A 164 -4.81 0.32 11.17
C SER A 164 -6.12 1.05 10.87
N ASN A 165 -6.67 0.93 9.66
CA ASN A 165 -7.93 1.57 9.25
C ASN A 165 -9.14 0.60 9.27
N GLY A 166 -8.97 -0.57 9.89
CA GLY A 166 -9.94 -1.66 9.82
C GLY A 166 -11.29 -1.34 10.48
N ALA A 167 -12.38 -1.79 9.85
CA ALA A 167 -13.75 -1.56 10.32
C ALA A 167 -14.05 -2.13 11.73
N ARG A 168 -13.25 -3.09 12.21
CA ARG A 168 -13.35 -3.68 13.56
C ARG A 168 -12.37 -3.05 14.57
N VAL A 169 -11.46 -2.20 14.12
CA VAL A 169 -10.45 -1.56 14.98
C VAL A 169 -11.12 -0.41 15.73
N ARG A 170 -11.24 -0.55 17.05
CA ARG A 170 -11.86 0.49 17.91
C ARG A 170 -11.04 1.78 17.94
N LEU A 171 -9.72 1.65 17.97
CA LEU A 171 -8.82 2.81 17.99
C LEU A 171 -9.00 3.69 16.75
N TRP A 172 -9.15 3.09 15.56
CA TRP A 172 -9.47 3.82 14.33
C TRP A 172 -10.73 4.69 14.47
N LYS A 173 -11.81 4.09 14.98
CA LYS A 173 -13.08 4.82 15.19
C LYS A 173 -12.96 5.91 16.24
N LEU A 174 -12.25 5.64 17.34
CA LEU A 174 -12.01 6.60 18.41
C LEU A 174 -11.22 7.81 17.89
N GLU A 175 -10.15 7.57 17.14
CA GLU A 175 -9.31 8.65 16.61
C GLU A 175 -10.03 9.46 15.53
N LEU A 176 -10.83 8.83 14.67
CA LEU A 176 -11.69 9.56 13.73
C LEU A 176 -12.71 10.44 14.46
N GLN A 177 -13.29 9.96 15.56
CA GLN A 177 -14.20 10.77 16.36
C GLN A 177 -13.47 11.97 16.97
N LYS A 178 -12.27 11.78 17.54
CA LYS A 178 -11.46 12.89 18.05
C LYS A 178 -11.15 13.91 16.96
N LEU A 179 -10.79 13.45 15.75
CA LEU A 179 -10.55 14.34 14.62
C LEU A 179 -11.81 15.12 14.25
N ALA A 180 -12.98 14.48 14.22
CA ALA A 180 -14.26 15.13 13.97
C ALA A 180 -14.56 16.19 15.03
N ASP A 181 -14.38 15.86 16.32
CA ASP A 181 -14.60 16.78 17.45
C ASP A 181 -13.65 17.99 17.39
N GLU A 182 -12.37 17.78 17.03
CA GLU A 182 -11.34 18.82 16.90
C GLU A 182 -11.61 19.75 15.71
N THR A 183 -12.15 19.23 14.61
CA THR A 183 -12.25 19.96 13.34
C THR A 183 -13.65 20.47 13.04
N GLY A 184 -14.68 19.94 13.70
CA GLY A 184 -16.08 20.18 13.39
C GLY A 184 -16.55 19.53 12.07
N LEU A 185 -15.74 18.64 11.49
CA LEU A 185 -16.09 17.89 10.28
C LEU A 185 -16.91 16.66 10.65
N ALA A 186 -18.01 16.44 9.93
CA ALA A 186 -18.79 15.22 9.96
C ALA A 186 -18.19 14.08 9.12
#